data_AF-A0A4W6EVD9-F1
#
_entry.id   AF-A0A4W6EVD9-F1
#
_cell.length_a   1.000
_cell.length_b   1.000
_cell.length_c   1.000
_cell.angle_alpha   90.00
_cell.angle_beta   90.00
_cell.angle_gamma   90.00
#
_symmetry.space_group_name_H-M   'P 1'
#
loop_
_entity.id
_entity.type
_entity.pdbx_description
1 polymer ?
#
loop_
_entity_poly.entity_id
_entity_poly.type
_entity_poly.pdbx_seq_one_letter_code
_entity_poly.pdbx_strand_id
1 'polypeptide(L)'
;YKLTQFSLFRRLSQRPTTEELEQRNILKQKNEAEEQEAKQEIKRRLSRKLSVRPTVAELVARRILRFNEYVEVTDAKDYDRRADKPWTRLTPADKAAIRKELNEFKSREMEVHEESKHLHLPLVEIYQSLFAFVRLCLASFLLVFAELEILNYPMYTCRASHSCG
;
A
#
# COMPACT_ATOMS: atom_id res chain seq x y z
N TYR A 1 21.30 0.21 35.97
CA TYR A 1 20.34 0.10 37.09
C TYR A 1 19.49 1.35 37.34
N LYS A 2 20.05 2.58 37.45
CA LYS A 2 19.22 3.78 37.69
C LYS A 2 18.36 4.24 36.50
N LEU A 3 18.87 4.15 35.27
CA LEU A 3 18.13 4.54 34.05
C LEU A 3 16.92 3.65 33.78
N THR A 4 17.02 2.35 34.09
CA THR A 4 15.91 1.38 33.97
C THR A 4 14.81 1.61 35.00
N GLN A 5 15.15 2.17 36.17
CA GLN A 5 14.18 2.52 37.20
C GLN A 5 13.34 3.74 36.80
N PHE A 6 13.97 4.76 36.20
CA PHE A 6 13.29 5.97 35.73
C PHE A 6 12.36 5.70 34.54
N SER A 7 12.78 4.85 33.59
CA SER A 7 11.94 4.48 32.44
C SER A 7 10.72 3.65 32.86
N LEU A 8 10.87 2.77 33.85
CA LEU A 8 9.78 1.99 34.41
C LEU A 8 8.76 2.90 35.12
N PHE A 9 9.23 3.84 35.95
CA PHE A 9 8.36 4.77 36.67
C PHE A 9 7.46 5.59 35.73
N ARG A 10 8.04 6.14 34.65
CA ARG A 10 7.28 6.88 33.62
C ARG A 10 6.25 6.01 32.88
N ARG A 11 6.54 4.73 32.65
CA ARG A 11 5.59 3.80 32.00
C ARG A 11 4.43 3.43 32.93
N LEU A 12 4.69 3.26 34.21
CA LEU A 12 3.64 2.97 35.19
C LEU A 12 2.71 4.16 35.41
N SER A 13 3.23 5.39 35.42
CA SER A 13 2.38 6.59 35.58
C SER A 13 1.46 6.85 34.39
N GLN A 14 1.84 6.39 33.20
CA GLN A 14 1.06 6.51 31.96
C GLN A 14 0.30 5.23 31.61
N ARG A 15 0.21 4.27 32.53
CA ARG A 15 -0.41 2.97 32.27
C ARG A 15 -1.92 3.15 32.03
N PRO A 16 -2.45 2.78 30.85
CA PRO A 16 -3.88 2.82 30.58
C PRO A 16 -4.67 1.89 31.50
N THR A 17 -5.94 2.22 31.73
CA THR A 17 -6.84 1.35 32.51
C THR A 17 -7.24 0.12 31.69
N THR A 18 -7.71 -0.92 32.38
CA THR A 18 -8.18 -2.16 31.74
C THR A 18 -9.33 -1.88 30.76
N GLU A 19 -10.28 -1.02 31.14
CA GLU A 19 -11.41 -0.62 30.30
C GLU A 19 -10.96 0.14 29.04
N GLU A 20 -9.95 1.02 29.15
CA GLU A 20 -9.38 1.72 27.99
C GLU A 20 -8.72 0.76 27.00
N LEU A 21 -8.04 -0.28 27.50
CA LEU A 21 -7.44 -1.30 26.66
C LEU A 21 -8.50 -2.16 25.95
N GLU A 22 -9.65 -2.39 26.58
CA GLU A 22 -10.77 -3.13 25.98
C GLU A 22 -11.49 -2.32 24.90
N GLN A 23 -11.73 -1.02 25.15
CA GLN A 23 -12.30 -0.11 24.15
C GLN A 23 -11.42 -0.01 22.89
N ARG A 24 -10.10 -0.05 23.07
CA ARG A 24 -9.10 -0.10 21.98
C ARG A 24 -8.96 -1.47 21.35
N ASN A 25 -9.73 -2.47 21.77
CA ASN A 25 -9.64 -3.87 21.34
C ASN A 25 -8.26 -4.52 21.55
N ILE A 26 -7.47 -4.02 22.52
CA ILE A 26 -6.16 -4.56 22.88
C ILE A 26 -6.32 -5.72 23.86
N LEU A 27 -7.19 -5.55 24.86
CA LEU A 27 -7.57 -6.60 25.79
C LEU A 27 -8.95 -7.13 25.39
N LYS A 28 -9.08 -8.44 25.18
CA LYS A 28 -10.36 -9.09 24.88
C LYS A 28 -10.86 -9.80 26.13
N GLN A 29 -12.06 -9.43 26.60
CA GLN A 29 -12.70 -10.09 27.74
C GLN A 29 -13.43 -11.40 27.38
N LYS A 30 -13.70 -11.63 26.08
CA LYS A 30 -14.61 -12.69 25.63
C LYS A 30 -13.92 -14.04 25.46
N ASN A 31 -14.66 -15.11 25.76
CA ASN A 31 -14.28 -16.47 25.41
C ASN A 31 -14.12 -16.60 23.89
N GLU A 32 -13.10 -17.35 23.44
CA GLU A 32 -12.82 -17.55 22.01
C GLU A 32 -14.02 -18.17 21.27
N ALA A 33 -14.78 -19.04 21.95
CA ALA A 33 -16.01 -19.63 21.42
C ALA A 33 -17.11 -18.58 21.16
N GLU A 34 -17.33 -17.65 22.09
CA GLU A 34 -18.32 -16.57 21.94
C GLU A 34 -17.92 -15.58 20.84
N GLU A 35 -16.62 -15.28 20.70
CA GLU A 35 -16.12 -14.44 19.60
C GLU A 35 -16.37 -15.13 18.24
N GLN A 36 -16.14 -16.43 18.18
CA GLN A 36 -16.35 -17.20 16.95
C GLN A 36 -17.83 -17.30 16.59
N GLU A 37 -18.71 -17.50 17.57
CA GLU A 37 -20.16 -17.47 17.36
C GLU A 37 -20.62 -16.09 16.87
N ALA A 38 -20.17 -15.00 17.49
CA ALA A 38 -20.48 -13.64 17.05
C ALA A 38 -20.00 -13.37 15.61
N LYS A 39 -18.79 -13.83 15.25
CA LYS A 39 -18.29 -13.74 13.87
C LYS A 39 -19.16 -14.53 12.90
N GLN A 40 -19.59 -15.73 13.26
CA GLN A 40 -20.46 -16.55 12.43
C GLN A 40 -21.83 -15.89 12.25
N GLU A 41 -22.40 -15.30 13.30
CA GLU A 41 -23.66 -14.57 13.22
C GLU A 41 -23.55 -13.35 12.29
N ILE A 42 -22.48 -12.56 12.43
CA ILE A 42 -22.19 -11.42 11.54
C ILE A 42 -22.08 -11.90 10.09
N LYS A 43 -21.36 -12.99 9.85
CA LYS A 43 -21.21 -13.59 8.51
C LYS A 43 -22.55 -14.02 7.93
N ARG A 44 -23.38 -14.74 8.70
CA ARG A 44 -24.73 -15.16 8.29
C ARG A 44 -25.61 -13.94 7.96
N ARG A 45 -25.62 -12.92 8.82
CA ARG A 45 -26.38 -11.68 8.61
C ARG A 45 -25.93 -10.95 7.35
N LEU A 46 -24.62 -10.86 7.13
CA LEU A 46 -24.05 -10.23 5.94
C LEU A 46 -24.42 -10.99 4.67
N SER A 47 -24.25 -12.32 4.64
CA SER A 47 -24.62 -13.15 3.50
C SER A 47 -26.09 -12.96 3.12
N ARG A 48 -27.00 -12.93 4.10
CA ARG A 48 -28.42 -12.65 3.86
C ARG A 48 -28.67 -11.25 3.30
N LYS A 49 -27.95 -10.23 3.76
CA LYS A 49 -28.07 -8.86 3.24
C LYS A 49 -27.56 -8.75 1.80
N LEU A 50 -26.46 -9.43 1.48
CA LEU A 50 -25.87 -9.43 0.15
C LEU A 50 -26.73 -10.19 -0.86
N SER A 51 -27.40 -11.28 -0.44
CA SER A 51 -28.28 -12.05 -1.32
C SER A 51 -29.55 -11.29 -1.74
N VAL A 52 -30.01 -10.33 -0.92
CA VAL A 52 -31.19 -9.49 -1.22
C VAL A 52 -30.80 -8.08 -1.68
N ARG A 53 -29.58 -7.90 -2.17
CA ARG A 53 -29.11 -6.60 -2.65
C ARG A 53 -29.93 -6.19 -3.89
N PRO A 54 -30.59 -5.02 -3.88
CA PRO A 54 -31.41 -4.58 -5.01
C PRO A 54 -30.55 -4.29 -6.23
N THR A 55 -31.10 -4.55 -7.41
CA THR A 55 -30.45 -4.23 -8.68
C THR A 55 -30.42 -2.72 -8.94
N VAL A 56 -29.56 -2.26 -9.84
CA VAL A 56 -29.52 -0.84 -10.25
C VAL A 56 -30.88 -0.40 -10.82
N ALA A 57 -31.54 -1.26 -11.61
CA ALA A 57 -32.87 -0.99 -12.15
C ALA A 57 -33.92 -0.78 -11.05
N GLU A 58 -33.91 -1.59 -9.99
CA GLU A 58 -34.80 -1.40 -8.84
C GLU A 58 -34.52 -0.10 -8.08
N LEU A 59 -33.24 0.27 -7.91
CA LEU A 59 -32.87 1.53 -7.25
C LEU A 59 -33.34 2.74 -8.06
N VAL A 60 -33.29 2.66 -9.39
CA VAL A 60 -33.85 3.67 -10.30
C VAL A 60 -35.37 3.70 -10.22
N ALA A 61 -36.04 2.54 -10.26
CA ALA A 61 -37.50 2.45 -10.15
C ALA A 61 -38.03 3.01 -8.82
N ARG A 62 -37.28 2.81 -7.72
CA ARG A 62 -37.57 3.38 -6.39
C ARG A 62 -37.15 4.84 -6.24
N ARG A 63 -36.61 5.47 -7.30
CA ARG A 63 -36.10 6.85 -7.31
C ARG A 63 -35.03 7.15 -6.25
N ILE A 64 -34.28 6.12 -5.83
CA ILE A 64 -33.12 6.22 -4.92
C ILE A 64 -31.89 6.66 -5.71
N LEU A 65 -31.68 6.07 -6.89
CA LEU A 65 -30.65 6.48 -7.84
C LEU A 65 -31.33 7.20 -9.00
N ARG A 66 -30.92 8.44 -9.28
CA ARG A 66 -31.50 9.25 -10.37
C ARG A 66 -30.36 9.69 -11.29
N PHE A 67 -30.49 9.38 -12.56
CA PHE A 67 -29.63 9.90 -13.59
C PHE A 67 -30.40 10.97 -14.35
N ASN A 68 -29.77 12.11 -14.60
CA ASN A 68 -30.34 13.11 -15.48
C ASN A 68 -30.26 12.58 -16.92
N GLU A 69 -31.39 12.60 -17.62
CA GLU A 69 -31.46 12.19 -19.03
C GLU A 69 -30.74 13.21 -19.94
N TYR A 70 -30.73 14.47 -19.52
CA TYR A 70 -30.11 15.57 -20.23
C TYR A 70 -28.83 16.00 -19.52
N VAL A 71 -27.74 16.04 -20.29
CA VAL A 71 -26.46 16.59 -19.87
C VAL A 71 -26.15 17.75 -20.80
N GLU A 72 -25.96 18.94 -20.24
CA GLU A 72 -25.54 20.10 -21.01
C GLU A 72 -24.11 19.90 -21.50
N VAL A 73 -23.92 19.99 -22.81
CA VAL A 73 -22.61 19.95 -23.45
C VAL A 73 -22.22 21.39 -23.77
N THR A 74 -21.09 21.82 -23.24
CA THR A 74 -20.50 23.13 -23.55
C THR A 74 -19.16 22.93 -24.22
N ASP A 75 -18.85 23.80 -25.18
CA ASP A 75 -17.59 23.73 -25.91
C ASP A 75 -16.43 24.10 -24.98
N ALA A 76 -15.40 23.26 -24.96
CA ALA A 76 -14.16 23.59 -24.30
C ALA A 76 -13.41 24.65 -25.11
N LYS A 77 -12.66 25.53 -24.42
CA LYS A 77 -11.77 26.47 -25.10
C LYS A 77 -10.79 25.73 -26.01
N ASP A 78 -10.67 26.19 -27.26
CA ASP A 78 -9.72 25.67 -28.25
C ASP A 78 -8.41 26.46 -28.16
N TYR A 79 -7.49 25.95 -27.35
CA TYR A 79 -6.13 26.46 -27.23
C TYR A 79 -5.16 25.30 -27.05
N ASP A 80 -3.89 25.51 -27.41
CA ASP A 80 -2.88 24.47 -27.29
C ASP A 80 -2.59 24.17 -25.80
N ARG A 81 -2.95 22.95 -25.37
CA ARG A 81 -2.68 22.43 -24.02
C ARG A 81 -1.38 21.63 -23.94
N ARG A 82 -0.57 21.62 -25.00
CA ARG A 82 0.70 20.91 -25.02
C ARG A 82 1.71 21.64 -24.14
N ALA A 83 2.37 20.87 -23.29
CA ALA A 83 3.50 21.32 -22.49
C ALA A 83 4.64 20.30 -22.65
N ASP A 84 5.88 20.78 -22.56
CA ASP A 84 7.02 19.88 -22.50
C ASP A 84 6.92 18.98 -21.26
N LYS A 85 7.43 17.76 -21.39
CA LYS A 85 7.41 16.74 -20.34
C LYS A 85 8.83 16.49 -19.86
N PRO A 86 9.46 17.42 -19.13
CA PRO A 86 10.89 17.34 -18.78
C PRO A 86 11.24 16.06 -18.03
N TRP A 87 10.29 15.48 -17.28
CA TRP A 87 10.46 14.21 -16.56
C TRP A 87 10.80 13.00 -17.47
N THR A 88 10.51 13.05 -18.77
CA THR A 88 10.84 11.95 -19.70
C THR A 88 12.33 11.88 -20.03
N ARG A 89 13.07 12.98 -19.85
CA ARG A 89 14.50 13.10 -20.19
C ARG A 89 15.44 12.96 -18.98
N LEU A 90 14.92 12.56 -17.81
CA LEU A 90 15.71 12.40 -16.59
C LEU A 90 16.68 11.22 -16.68
N THR A 91 17.96 11.51 -16.48
CA THR A 91 19.00 10.47 -16.39
C THR A 91 18.89 9.70 -15.07
N PRO A 92 19.48 8.50 -14.95
CA PRO A 92 19.56 7.78 -13.68
C PRO A 92 20.26 8.58 -12.58
N ALA A 93 21.23 9.42 -12.94
CA ALA A 93 21.93 10.32 -12.03
C ALA A 93 20.99 11.42 -11.51
N ASP A 94 20.22 12.06 -12.39
CA ASP A 94 19.23 13.08 -11.99
C ASP A 94 18.19 12.49 -11.03
N LYS A 95 17.70 11.29 -11.33
CA LYS A 95 16.75 10.59 -10.44
C LYS A 95 17.38 10.29 -9.07
N ALA A 96 18.68 9.99 -9.01
CA ALA A 96 19.38 9.75 -7.75
C ALA A 96 19.55 11.05 -6.95
N ALA A 97 19.91 12.15 -7.60
CA ALA A 97 19.99 13.47 -6.99
C ALA A 97 18.62 13.91 -6.42
N ILE A 98 17.56 13.82 -7.23
CA ILE A 98 16.18 14.17 -6.81
C ILE A 98 15.74 13.31 -5.62
N ARG A 99 16.05 12.00 -5.60
CA ARG A 99 15.75 11.15 -4.43
C ARG A 99 16.46 11.62 -3.17
N LYS A 100 17.74 12.00 -3.27
CA LYS A 100 18.52 12.48 -2.12
C LYS A 100 17.92 13.78 -1.58
N GLU A 101 17.67 14.74 -2.46
CA GLU A 101 17.08 16.04 -2.12
C GLU A 101 15.70 15.88 -1.49
N LEU A 102 14.83 15.06 -2.07
CA LEU A 102 13.50 14.80 -1.52
C LEU A 102 13.56 14.14 -0.14
N ASN A 103 14.47 13.20 0.11
CA ASN A 103 14.59 12.58 1.43
C ASN A 103 15.09 13.57 2.50
N GLU A 104 15.98 14.49 2.11
CA GLU A 104 16.50 15.54 2.98
C GLU A 104 15.40 16.55 3.34
N PHE A 105 14.68 17.05 2.34
CA PHE A 105 13.52 17.94 2.53
C PHE A 105 12.46 17.30 3.43
N LYS A 106 12.12 16.03 3.14
CA LYS A 106 11.10 15.29 3.87
C LYS A 106 11.46 14.97 5.32
N SER A 107 12.74 14.80 5.62
CA SER A 107 13.19 14.49 6.98
C SER A 107 13.42 15.73 7.84
N ARG A 108 13.73 16.88 7.23
CA ARG A 108 14.15 18.08 7.97
C ARG A 108 13.20 19.26 7.90
N GLU A 109 12.57 19.49 6.75
CA GLU A 109 11.81 20.73 6.49
C GLU A 109 10.31 20.49 6.42
N MET A 110 9.88 19.30 5.99
CA MET A 110 8.47 19.02 5.80
C MET A 110 7.77 18.69 7.12
N GLU A 111 6.89 19.58 7.59
CA GLU A 111 6.08 19.35 8.78
C GLU A 111 5.04 18.25 8.53
N VAL A 112 5.03 17.23 9.38
CA VAL A 112 4.09 16.10 9.33
C VAL A 112 3.59 15.83 10.74
N HIS A 113 2.27 15.69 10.88
CA HIS A 113 1.65 15.29 12.14
C HIS A 113 2.24 13.97 12.65
N GLU A 114 2.51 13.87 13.96
CA GLU A 114 3.22 12.73 14.58
C GLU A 114 2.63 11.37 14.18
N GLU A 115 1.29 11.26 14.18
CA GLU A 115 0.60 10.01 13.83
C GLU A 115 0.72 9.63 12.34
N SER A 116 0.98 10.59 11.44
CA SER A 116 1.10 10.38 9.99
C SER A 116 2.54 10.25 9.51
N LYS A 117 3.53 10.39 10.40
CA LYS A 117 4.96 10.26 10.03
C LYS A 117 5.31 8.91 9.39
N HIS A 118 4.59 7.85 9.74
CA HIS A 118 4.78 6.51 9.15
C HIS A 118 4.37 6.43 7.67
N LEU A 119 3.52 7.35 7.18
CA LEU A 119 3.18 7.47 5.75
C LEU A 119 4.26 8.23 4.98
N HIS A 120 5.11 8.94 5.72
CA HIS A 120 6.19 9.75 5.20
C HIS A 120 7.48 8.94 5.09
N LEU A 121 7.43 7.84 4.35
CA LEU A 121 8.58 6.96 4.20
C LEU A 121 9.52 7.48 3.10
N PRO A 122 10.84 7.56 3.38
CA PRO A 122 11.83 7.78 2.34
C PRO A 122 11.89 6.51 1.47
N LEU A 123 11.86 6.71 0.15
CA LEU A 123 11.87 5.66 -0.89
C LEU A 123 13.09 4.70 -0.83
N VAL A 124 14.00 4.87 0.11
CA VAL A 124 15.27 4.13 0.18
C VAL A 124 15.14 2.89 1.06
N GLU A 125 14.35 2.91 2.14
CA GLU A 125 14.30 1.76 3.06
C GLU A 125 13.48 0.59 2.51
N ILE A 126 12.39 0.88 1.79
CA ILE A 126 11.52 -0.16 1.21
C ILE A 126 12.24 -0.87 0.05
N TYR A 127 12.94 -0.13 -0.81
CA TYR A 127 13.63 -0.74 -1.96
C TYR A 127 14.94 -1.42 -1.55
N GLN A 128 15.65 -0.95 -0.53
CA GLN A 128 16.87 -1.63 -0.04
C GLN A 128 16.53 -2.91 0.74
N SER A 129 15.46 -2.92 1.54
CA SER A 129 14.99 -4.14 2.21
C SER A 129 14.44 -5.17 1.23
N LEU A 130 13.64 -4.75 0.23
CA LEU A 130 13.17 -5.63 -0.82
C LEU A 130 14.32 -6.14 -1.70
N PHE A 131 15.29 -5.29 -2.06
CA PHE A 131 16.44 -5.69 -2.85
C PHE A 131 17.41 -6.59 -2.07
N ALA A 132 17.57 -6.37 -0.77
CA ALA A 132 18.33 -7.27 0.12
C ALA A 132 17.63 -8.62 0.26
N PHE A 133 16.30 -8.64 0.42
CA PHE A 133 15.49 -9.86 0.47
C PHE A 133 15.55 -10.64 -0.85
N VAL A 134 15.40 -9.95 -1.98
CA VAL A 134 15.54 -10.55 -3.32
C VAL A 134 16.97 -11.04 -3.58
N ARG A 135 18.01 -10.33 -3.11
CA ARG A 135 19.40 -10.82 -3.17
C ARG A 135 19.66 -12.05 -2.31
N LEU A 136 19.12 -12.09 -1.09
CA LEU A 136 19.21 -13.24 -0.19
C LEU A 136 18.51 -14.47 -0.79
N CYS A 137 17.31 -14.28 -1.37
CA CYS A 137 16.59 -15.34 -2.07
C CYS A 137 17.30 -15.79 -3.36
N LEU A 138 17.84 -14.88 -4.18
CA LEU A 138 18.58 -15.25 -5.38
C LEU A 138 19.93 -15.92 -5.07
N ALA A 139 20.62 -15.51 -4.00
CA ALA A 139 21.85 -16.15 -3.55
C ALA A 139 21.61 -17.59 -3.07
N SER A 140 20.47 -17.84 -2.41
CA SER A 140 20.08 -19.21 -2.03
C SER A 140 19.60 -20.03 -3.24
N PHE A 141 18.95 -19.41 -4.23
CA PHE A 141 18.54 -20.09 -5.46
C PHE A 141 19.73 -20.46 -6.38
N LEU A 142 20.76 -19.60 -6.47
CA LEU A 142 21.97 -19.88 -7.25
C LEU A 142 22.87 -20.95 -6.60
N LEU A 143 22.86 -21.08 -5.27
CA LEU A 143 23.55 -22.18 -4.59
C LEU A 143 22.90 -23.54 -4.84
N VAL A 144 21.56 -23.59 -4.96
CA VAL A 144 20.83 -24.80 -5.35
C VAL A 144 21.06 -25.15 -6.84
N PHE A 145 21.23 -24.15 -7.70
CA PHE A 145 21.52 -24.36 -9.12
C PHE A 145 22.98 -24.71 -9.43
N ALA A 146 23.94 -24.35 -8.56
CA ALA A 146 25.35 -24.70 -8.74
C ALA A 146 25.67 -26.18 -8.42
N GLU A 147 24.79 -26.90 -7.71
CA GLU A 147 24.90 -28.36 -7.51
C GLU A 147 24.20 -29.19 -8.61
N LEU A 148 23.53 -28.54 -9.57
CA LEU A 148 22.80 -29.19 -10.67
C LEU A 148 23.16 -28.57 -12.02
N GLU A 149 24.44 -28.65 -12.38
CA GLU A 149 24.85 -28.48 -13.77
C GLU A 149 24.81 -29.83 -14.48
N ILE A 150 23.81 -30.01 -15.34
CA ILE A 150 23.79 -30.75 -16.62
C ILE A 150 22.34 -31.16 -16.90
N LEU A 151 21.64 -30.35 -17.73
CA LEU A 151 20.91 -30.82 -18.92
C LEU A 151 20.24 -29.62 -19.62
N ASN A 152 20.93 -29.12 -20.64
CA ASN A 152 20.40 -28.81 -21.97
C ASN A 152 19.01 -28.14 -22.05
N TYR A 153 18.95 -26.82 -22.26
CA TYR A 153 17.84 -26.21 -22.99
C TYR A 153 18.33 -25.11 -23.95
N PRO A 154 17.91 -25.13 -25.22
CA PRO A 154 18.44 -24.29 -26.29
C PRO A 154 18.00 -22.83 -26.20
N MET A 155 18.95 -21.94 -26.45
CA MET A 155 18.76 -20.51 -26.68
C MET A 155 17.94 -20.27 -27.94
N TYR A 156 16.71 -19.77 -27.79
CA TYR A 156 15.99 -19.13 -28.90
C TYR A 156 16.50 -17.71 -29.08
N THR A 157 17.23 -17.49 -30.18
CA THR A 157 17.64 -16.17 -30.64
C THR A 157 16.48 -15.49 -31.37
N CYS A 158 15.85 -14.50 -30.75
CA CYS A 158 14.96 -13.58 -31.48
C CYS A 158 15.81 -12.57 -32.24
N ARG A 159 15.90 -12.77 -33.56
CA ARG A 159 16.48 -11.84 -34.53
C ARG A 159 15.58 -10.59 -34.61
N ALA A 160 16.05 -9.46 -34.09
CA ALA A 160 15.43 -8.16 -34.34
C ALA A 160 15.71 -7.75 -35.79
N SER A 161 14.78 -8.07 -36.69
CA SER A 161 14.74 -7.51 -38.03
C SER A 161 14.26 -6.07 -37.96
N HIS A 162 15.14 -5.16 -38.39
CA HIS A 162 14.81 -3.84 -38.91
C HIS A 162 13.61 -3.88 -39.86
N SER A 163 12.95 -2.72 -39.99
CA SER A 163 12.14 -2.21 -41.12
C SER A 163 10.64 -2.09 -40.86
N CYS A 164 10.20 -0.87 -40.52
CA CYS A 164 8.99 -0.20 -41.01
C CYS A 164 9.34 1.31 -40.94
N GLY A 165 9.30 2.10 -42.02
CA GLY A 165 8.25 2.16 -43.02
C GLY A 165 7.35 3.32 -42.64
#